data_AF-A0A2S9F7G9-F1
#
_entry.id   AF-A0A2S9F7G9-F1
#
_cell.length_a   1.000
_cell.length_b   1.000
_cell.length_c   1.000
_cell.angle_alpha   90.00
_cell.angle_beta   90.00
_cell.angle_gamma   90.00
#
_symmetry.space_group_name_H-M   'P 1'
#
loop_
_entity.id
_entity.type
_entity.pdbx_description
1 polymer ?
#
loop_
_entity_poly.entity_id
_entity_poly.type
_entity_poly.pdbx_seq_one_letter_code
_entity_poly.pdbx_strand_id
1 'polypeptide(L)'
;MSQAAESATEDPGNEAPEITFDEHLHPARPRSLRYRPRVRAPFTRRSLARDGSPTGDNPAYVSWLISQSMLADANEISQQFSGQGSMWQNPYATPSPRHAVETASVWFTAYPLSLITRPDESFLKAMADADMWKAFSEIGIEAVHTGPVKRAGGISGWDLTPSVDGHFDRISTEIDPAFGTEEDFRTMCGTANWYGGTIIDDIVPGHTGKGADFRLAEMKYADYPGIYHMVD
;
A
#
# COMPACT_ATOMS: atom_id res chain seq x y z
N MET A 1 56.86 -42.36 7.68
CA MET A 1 56.20 -41.12 8.14
C MET A 1 54.98 -40.91 7.26
N SER A 2 53.81 -40.89 7.90
CA SER A 2 52.48 -40.85 7.29
C SER A 2 52.21 -39.47 6.68
N GLN A 3 51.93 -39.40 5.37
CA GLN A 3 51.26 -38.24 4.78
C GLN A 3 49.76 -38.52 4.81
N ALA A 4 49.04 -37.72 5.59
CA ALA A 4 47.60 -37.73 5.67
C ALA A 4 47.00 -37.26 4.34
N ALA A 5 46.11 -38.05 3.77
CA ALA A 5 45.23 -37.61 2.71
C ALA A 5 44.12 -36.76 3.35
N GLU A 6 44.11 -35.46 3.05
CA GLU A 6 42.97 -34.59 3.35
C GLU A 6 41.78 -35.05 2.51
N SER A 7 40.75 -35.62 3.15
CA SER A 7 39.46 -35.84 2.52
C SER A 7 38.73 -34.50 2.46
N ALA A 8 38.63 -33.92 1.27
CA ALA A 8 37.71 -32.82 1.01
C ALA A 8 36.27 -33.35 1.21
N THR A 9 35.61 -32.88 2.25
CA THR A 9 34.17 -33.03 2.43
C THR A 9 33.47 -32.14 1.42
N GLU A 10 32.84 -32.75 0.41
CA GLU A 10 31.94 -32.06 -0.52
C GLU A 10 30.74 -31.51 0.28
N ASP A 11 30.59 -30.19 0.26
CA ASP A 11 29.42 -29.46 0.74
C ASP A 11 28.23 -29.86 -0.14
N PRO A 12 27.14 -30.44 0.39
CA PRO A 12 25.98 -30.77 -0.42
C PRO A 12 25.35 -29.44 -0.85
N GLY A 13 25.59 -29.08 -2.10
CA GLY A 13 25.05 -27.88 -2.72
C GLY A 13 23.56 -27.77 -2.42
N ASN A 14 23.17 -26.63 -1.86
CA ASN A 14 21.78 -26.24 -1.65
C ASN A 14 21.10 -26.13 -3.02
N GLU A 15 20.56 -27.24 -3.53
CA GLU A 15 19.72 -27.26 -4.72
C GLU A 15 18.53 -26.34 -4.45
N ALA A 16 18.42 -25.27 -5.25
CA ALA A 16 17.27 -24.39 -5.19
C ALA A 16 16.00 -25.24 -5.41
N PRO A 17 14.99 -25.15 -4.52
CA PRO A 17 13.79 -25.95 -4.67
C PRO A 17 13.17 -25.67 -6.05
N GLU A 18 12.91 -26.75 -6.79
CA GLU A 18 12.27 -26.67 -8.10
C GLU A 18 10.92 -25.97 -7.94
N ILE A 19 10.74 -24.85 -8.66
CA ILE A 19 9.51 -24.09 -8.63
C ILE A 19 8.44 -24.90 -9.36
N THR A 20 7.74 -25.76 -8.62
CA THR A 20 6.63 -26.55 -9.13
C THR A 20 5.31 -25.84 -8.83
N PHE A 21 4.42 -25.77 -9.83
CA PHE A 21 3.14 -25.08 -9.73
C PHE A 21 1.94 -26.06 -9.75
N ASP A 22 2.20 -27.31 -9.37
CA ASP A 22 1.29 -28.46 -9.51
C ASP A 22 0.38 -28.67 -8.30
N GLU A 23 0.48 -27.83 -7.26
CA GLU A 23 -0.38 -27.88 -6.06
C GLU A 23 -1.90 -27.70 -6.36
N HIS A 24 -2.29 -27.48 -7.62
CA HIS A 24 -3.67 -27.19 -8.05
C HIS A 24 -4.28 -28.26 -8.96
N LEU A 25 -3.70 -29.45 -9.07
CA LEU A 25 -4.37 -30.61 -9.68
C LEU A 25 -5.56 -31.15 -8.84
N HIS A 26 -5.82 -30.56 -7.68
CA HIS A 26 -6.97 -30.89 -6.86
C HIS A 26 -8.22 -30.14 -7.36
N PRO A 27 -9.40 -30.77 -7.37
CA PRO A 27 -10.64 -30.11 -7.74
C PRO A 27 -10.81 -28.82 -6.93
N ALA A 28 -11.20 -27.73 -7.61
CA ALA A 28 -11.34 -26.40 -7.03
C ALA A 28 -12.09 -26.50 -5.70
N ARG A 29 -11.44 -26.13 -4.60
CA ARG A 29 -12.13 -26.04 -3.30
C ARG A 29 -13.38 -25.17 -3.53
N PRO A 30 -14.55 -25.54 -2.98
CA PRO A 30 -15.74 -24.70 -3.03
C PRO A 30 -15.34 -23.28 -2.67
N ARG A 31 -15.84 -22.29 -3.42
CA ARG A 31 -15.54 -20.86 -3.27
C ARG A 31 -15.84 -20.48 -1.82
N SER A 32 -14.83 -20.64 -0.96
CA SER A 32 -15.04 -20.54 0.48
C SER A 32 -15.50 -19.12 0.74
N LEU A 33 -16.63 -18.98 1.44
CA LEU A 33 -17.07 -17.72 2.05
C LEU A 33 -16.01 -17.30 3.08
N ARG A 34 -14.83 -16.89 2.60
CA ARG A 34 -13.75 -16.41 3.44
C ARG A 34 -14.20 -15.05 3.94
N TYR A 35 -14.49 -15.00 5.23
CA TYR A 35 -14.66 -13.75 5.93
C TYR A 35 -13.37 -12.95 5.79
N ARG A 36 -13.38 -11.93 4.92
CA ARG A 36 -12.29 -10.95 4.84
C ARG A 36 -12.50 -9.97 6.01
N PRO A 37 -11.59 -9.94 7.00
CA PRO A 37 -11.68 -8.94 8.05
C PRO A 37 -11.60 -7.56 7.39
N ARG A 38 -12.57 -6.70 7.74
CA ARG A 38 -12.62 -5.32 7.29
C ARG A 38 -12.36 -4.43 8.50
N VAL A 39 -11.75 -3.27 8.23
CA VAL A 39 -11.71 -2.16 9.19
C VAL A 39 -13.14 -1.91 9.67
N ARG A 40 -13.36 -1.96 10.99
CA ARG A 40 -14.71 -1.90 11.58
C ARG A 40 -15.13 -0.47 11.88
N ALA A 41 -14.16 0.38 12.22
CA ALA A 41 -14.37 1.79 12.51
C ALA A 41 -13.48 2.63 11.60
N PRO A 42 -14.04 3.65 10.92
CA PRO A 42 -13.22 4.62 10.22
C PRO A 42 -12.26 5.28 11.22
N PHE A 43 -11.01 5.42 10.81
CA PHE A 43 -10.00 6.12 11.57
C PHE A 43 -10.06 7.61 11.21
N THR A 44 -10.21 8.48 12.21
CA THR A 44 -10.33 9.92 11.98
C THR A 44 -9.05 10.61 12.44
N ARG A 45 -8.26 11.11 11.49
CA ARG A 45 -7.13 11.99 11.82
C ARG A 45 -7.63 13.33 12.35
N ARG A 46 -7.03 13.80 13.44
CA ARG A 46 -7.32 15.11 14.01
C ARG A 46 -6.45 16.17 13.34
N SER A 47 -7.07 17.20 12.77
CA SER A 47 -6.37 18.42 12.39
C SER A 47 -5.91 19.13 13.65
N LEU A 48 -4.60 19.22 13.85
CA LEU A 48 -4.00 19.93 14.96
C LEU A 48 -3.63 21.36 14.54
N ALA A 49 -3.70 22.29 15.50
CA ALA A 49 -3.32 23.67 15.28
C ALA A 49 -1.83 23.76 14.93
N ARG A 50 -1.52 24.58 13.92
CA ARG A 50 -0.16 24.91 13.51
C ARG A 50 0.25 26.19 14.22
N ASP A 51 0.85 26.05 15.40
CA ASP A 51 1.23 27.17 16.26
C ASP A 51 2.74 27.17 16.49
N GLY A 52 3.36 28.34 16.43
CA GLY A 52 4.79 28.52 16.63
C GLY A 52 5.70 28.04 15.48
N SER A 53 7.00 27.97 15.77
CA SER A 53 8.05 27.56 14.83
C SER A 53 8.04 26.05 14.56
N PRO A 54 8.29 25.58 13.32
CA PRO A 54 8.33 24.16 12.99
C PRO A 54 9.67 23.52 13.38
N THR A 55 9.94 23.50 14.68
CA THR A 55 11.19 23.02 15.29
C THR A 55 10.88 21.90 16.30
N GLY A 56 11.82 20.98 16.54
CA GLY A 56 11.59 19.79 17.37
C GLY A 56 11.35 20.11 18.86
N ASP A 57 11.70 21.30 19.32
CA ASP A 57 11.41 21.84 20.65
C ASP A 57 9.98 22.40 20.78
N ASN A 58 9.27 22.59 19.67
CA ASN A 58 7.88 23.01 19.69
C ASN A 58 6.93 21.79 19.84
N PRO A 59 6.24 21.62 20.98
CA PRO A 59 5.35 20.48 21.20
C PRO A 59 4.16 20.46 20.24
N ALA A 60 3.69 21.62 19.76
CA ALA A 60 2.61 21.69 18.77
C ALA A 60 3.06 21.11 17.43
N TYR A 61 4.32 21.37 17.03
CA TYR A 61 4.88 20.83 15.80
C TYR A 61 5.08 19.32 15.88
N VAL A 62 5.65 18.82 16.96
CA VAL A 62 5.83 17.37 17.17
C VAL A 62 4.48 16.65 17.20
N SER A 63 3.48 17.21 17.89
CA SER A 63 2.12 16.65 17.93
C SER A 63 1.48 16.61 16.55
N TRP A 64 1.65 17.66 15.75
CA TRP A 64 1.21 17.69 14.35
C TRP A 64 1.92 16.65 13.49
N LEU A 65 3.24 16.50 13.62
CA LEU A 65 3.98 15.45 12.90
C LEU A 65 3.44 14.06 13.24
N ILE A 66 3.20 13.76 14.52
CA ILE A 66 2.59 12.49 14.95
C ILE A 66 1.20 12.31 14.33
N SER A 67 0.38 13.37 14.24
CA SER A 67 -0.94 13.26 13.60
C SER A 67 -0.90 13.08 12.09
N GLN A 68 0.24 13.35 11.45
CA GLN A 68 0.50 13.08 10.03
C GLN A 68 1.26 11.76 9.78
N SER A 69 1.59 11.03 10.85
CA SER A 69 2.50 9.89 10.79
C SER A 69 1.84 8.59 10.32
N MET A 70 2.45 7.93 9.32
CA MET A 70 1.99 6.61 8.89
C MET A 70 2.29 5.54 9.94
N LEU A 71 3.43 5.62 10.64
CA LEU A 71 3.73 4.72 11.76
C LEU A 71 2.69 4.85 12.88
N ALA A 72 2.28 6.08 13.23
CA ALA A 72 1.23 6.30 14.22
C ALA A 72 -0.11 5.72 13.75
N ASP A 73 -0.50 5.95 12.50
CA ASP A 73 -1.72 5.35 11.95
C ASP A 73 -1.65 3.82 11.94
N ALA A 74 -0.51 3.24 11.58
CA ALA A 74 -0.33 1.79 11.54
C ALA A 74 -0.54 1.16 12.93
N ASN A 75 -0.09 1.83 13.99
CA ASN A 75 -0.33 1.41 15.37
C ASN A 75 -1.82 1.45 15.74
N GLU A 76 -2.58 2.44 15.25
CA GLU A 76 -4.02 2.51 15.52
C GLU A 76 -4.83 1.53 14.68
N ILE A 77 -4.53 1.44 13.37
CA ILE A 77 -5.22 0.54 12.45
C ILE A 77 -4.99 -0.92 12.85
N SER A 78 -3.76 -1.30 13.21
CA SER A 78 -3.41 -2.68 13.56
C SER A 78 -4.16 -3.20 14.79
N GLN A 79 -4.51 -2.32 15.74
CA GLN A 79 -5.33 -2.69 16.91
C GLN A 79 -6.70 -3.24 16.52
N GLN A 80 -7.27 -2.81 15.40
CA GLN A 80 -8.55 -3.33 14.93
C GLN A 80 -8.45 -4.78 14.44
N PHE A 81 -7.26 -5.24 14.06
CA PHE A 81 -7.01 -6.58 13.52
C PHE A 81 -6.33 -7.52 14.52
N SER A 82 -5.75 -6.99 15.60
CA SER A 82 -5.10 -7.78 16.64
C SER A 82 -6.07 -8.80 17.25
N GLY A 83 -5.59 -10.03 17.44
CA GLY A 83 -6.38 -11.14 17.99
C GLY A 83 -7.47 -11.71 17.07
N GLN A 84 -7.60 -11.26 15.82
CA GLN A 84 -8.56 -11.85 14.87
C GLN A 84 -7.99 -13.11 14.21
N GLY A 85 -8.64 -14.27 14.44
CA GLY A 85 -8.23 -15.56 13.87
C GLY A 85 -8.12 -15.55 12.33
N SER A 86 -8.88 -14.70 11.63
CA SER A 86 -8.78 -14.51 10.17
C SER A 86 -7.42 -13.99 9.70
N MET A 87 -6.67 -13.26 10.54
CA MET A 87 -5.32 -12.78 10.21
C MET A 87 -4.28 -13.91 10.21
N TRP A 88 -4.59 -15.04 10.85
CA TRP A 88 -3.72 -16.23 10.96
C TRP A 88 -4.10 -17.34 9.97
N GLN A 89 -5.16 -17.13 9.18
CA GLN A 89 -5.68 -18.15 8.24
C GLN A 89 -4.91 -18.21 6.92
N ASN A 90 -4.06 -17.23 6.63
CA ASN A 90 -3.18 -17.26 5.46
C ASN A 90 -1.72 -17.17 5.92
N PRO A 91 -0.83 -18.08 5.49
CA PRO A 91 0.60 -17.92 5.72
C PRO A 91 1.06 -16.57 5.18
N TYR A 92 1.78 -15.81 6.00
CA TYR A 92 2.49 -14.64 5.50
C TYR A 92 3.47 -15.09 4.41
N ALA A 93 3.52 -14.35 3.30
CA ALA A 93 4.49 -14.52 2.22
C ALA A 93 4.36 -15.75 1.28
N THR A 94 3.21 -16.44 1.20
CA THR A 94 2.96 -17.37 0.08
C THR A 94 2.15 -16.67 -1.02
N PRO A 95 2.77 -16.15 -2.10
CA PRO A 95 2.04 -15.53 -3.19
C PRO A 95 1.15 -16.55 -3.91
N SER A 96 -0.01 -16.11 -4.43
CA SER A 96 -0.90 -16.93 -5.26
C SER A 96 -1.04 -16.32 -6.66
N PRO A 97 0.01 -16.40 -7.50
CA PRO A 97 0.02 -15.76 -8.81
C PRO A 97 -1.05 -16.31 -9.76
N ARG A 98 -1.34 -17.62 -9.72
CA ARG A 98 -2.42 -18.21 -10.52
C ARG A 98 -3.78 -17.62 -10.17
N HIS A 99 -4.09 -17.49 -8.88
CA HIS A 99 -5.36 -16.89 -8.45
C HIS A 99 -5.46 -15.42 -8.86
N ALA A 100 -4.35 -14.68 -8.84
CA ALA A 100 -4.31 -13.30 -9.34
C ALA A 100 -4.65 -13.25 -10.84
N VAL A 101 -4.02 -14.11 -11.65
CA VAL A 101 -4.30 -14.22 -13.10
C VAL A 101 -5.73 -14.70 -13.38
N GLU A 102 -6.26 -15.65 -12.60
CA GLU A 102 -7.66 -16.10 -12.68
C GLU A 102 -8.66 -15.01 -12.28
N THR A 103 -8.24 -14.06 -11.44
CA THR A 103 -9.09 -12.95 -10.99
C THR A 103 -9.12 -11.82 -12.02
N ALA A 104 -7.97 -11.48 -12.59
CA ALA A 104 -7.84 -10.47 -13.63
C ALA A 104 -6.62 -10.76 -14.50
N SER A 105 -6.86 -11.35 -15.66
CA SER A 105 -5.84 -11.67 -16.65
C SER A 105 -5.54 -10.49 -17.58
N VAL A 106 -6.52 -9.59 -17.74
CA VAL A 106 -6.43 -8.38 -18.55
C VAL A 106 -6.76 -7.18 -17.68
N TRP A 107 -5.85 -6.21 -17.61
CA TRP A 107 -6.07 -4.98 -16.83
C TRP A 107 -5.70 -3.73 -17.61
N PHE A 108 -6.32 -2.62 -17.22
CA PHE A 108 -6.00 -1.28 -17.67
C PHE A 108 -5.20 -0.54 -16.59
N THR A 109 -4.04 0.00 -16.95
CA THR A 109 -3.24 0.82 -16.03
C THR A 109 -3.53 2.30 -16.28
N ALA A 110 -4.03 2.98 -15.25
CA ALA A 110 -4.39 4.38 -15.26
C ALA A 110 -3.52 5.14 -14.24
N TYR A 111 -2.52 5.88 -14.71
CA TYR A 111 -1.72 6.73 -13.82
C TYR A 111 -2.41 8.08 -13.59
N PRO A 112 -2.57 8.53 -12.33
CA PRO A 112 -3.39 9.70 -12.02
C PRO A 112 -2.80 10.99 -12.57
N LEU A 113 -1.47 11.10 -12.65
CA LEU A 113 -0.76 12.25 -13.23
C LEU A 113 -0.78 12.26 -14.77
N SER A 114 -1.21 11.17 -15.42
CA SER A 114 -1.19 11.02 -16.88
C SER A 114 -2.58 10.84 -17.48
N LEU A 115 -3.62 10.78 -16.66
CA LEU A 115 -5.01 10.63 -17.11
C LEU A 115 -5.71 12.00 -17.10
N ILE A 116 -6.18 12.40 -18.28
CA ILE A 116 -6.95 13.64 -18.43
C ILE A 116 -8.42 13.33 -18.13
N THR A 117 -8.95 13.95 -17.08
CA THR A 117 -10.36 13.81 -16.66
C THR A 117 -11.25 14.85 -17.35
N ARG A 118 -12.57 14.73 -17.14
CA ARG A 118 -13.49 15.80 -17.52
C ARG A 118 -13.25 17.05 -16.66
N PRO A 119 -13.66 18.26 -17.12
CA PRO A 119 -13.60 19.46 -16.28
C PRO A 119 -14.27 19.23 -14.92
N ASP A 120 -13.63 19.71 -13.85
CA ASP A 120 -14.09 19.61 -12.45
C ASP A 120 -14.28 18.17 -11.92
N GLU A 121 -13.72 17.17 -12.60
CA GLU A 121 -13.76 15.76 -12.21
C GLU A 121 -12.40 15.29 -11.69
N SER A 122 -12.39 14.65 -10.51
CA SER A 122 -11.18 14.05 -9.96
C SER A 122 -10.84 12.73 -10.66
N PHE A 123 -9.57 12.33 -10.61
CA PHE A 123 -9.12 11.05 -11.16
C PHE A 123 -9.96 9.86 -10.66
N LEU A 124 -10.20 9.77 -9.35
CA LEU A 124 -10.97 8.67 -8.76
C LEU A 124 -12.44 8.68 -9.19
N LYS A 125 -13.03 9.87 -9.43
CA LYS A 125 -14.39 9.97 -9.99
C LYS A 125 -14.45 9.47 -11.43
N ALA A 126 -13.49 9.88 -12.26
CA ALA A 126 -13.38 9.41 -13.64
C ALA A 126 -13.22 7.87 -13.69
N MET A 127 -12.40 7.31 -12.79
CA MET A 127 -12.24 5.86 -12.69
C MET A 127 -13.46 5.13 -12.12
N ALA A 128 -14.44 5.83 -11.57
CA ALA A 128 -15.70 5.28 -11.10
C ALA A 128 -16.83 5.32 -12.15
N ASP A 129 -16.57 5.84 -13.36
CA ASP A 129 -17.57 6.03 -14.42
C ASP A 129 -18.19 4.70 -14.88
N ALA A 130 -19.52 4.62 -14.84
CA ALA A 130 -20.25 3.39 -15.10
C ALA A 130 -20.20 2.97 -16.58
N ASP A 131 -20.16 3.93 -17.51
CA ASP A 131 -20.09 3.64 -18.94
C ASP A 131 -18.71 3.10 -19.31
N MET A 132 -17.64 3.61 -18.69
CA MET A 132 -16.29 3.06 -18.78
C MET A 132 -16.25 1.61 -18.30
N TRP A 133 -16.78 1.31 -17.10
CA TRP A 133 -16.77 -0.06 -16.57
C TRP A 133 -17.65 -1.03 -17.37
N LYS A 134 -18.76 -0.55 -17.92
CA LYS A 134 -19.57 -1.32 -18.86
C LYS A 134 -18.76 -1.67 -20.12
N ALA A 135 -18.10 -0.68 -20.72
CA ALA A 135 -17.26 -0.90 -21.90
C ALA A 135 -16.09 -1.86 -21.60
N PHE A 136 -15.42 -1.71 -20.45
CA PHE A 136 -14.37 -2.62 -20.00
C PHE A 136 -14.86 -4.06 -19.87
N SER A 137 -16.03 -4.26 -19.25
CA SER A 137 -16.66 -5.57 -19.15
C SER A 137 -16.97 -6.18 -20.52
N GLU A 138 -17.49 -5.38 -21.46
CA GLU A 138 -17.83 -5.82 -22.83
C GLU A 138 -16.59 -6.24 -23.64
N ILE A 139 -15.44 -5.59 -23.43
CA ILE A 139 -14.18 -5.89 -24.15
C ILE A 139 -13.22 -6.81 -23.39
N GLY A 140 -13.62 -7.28 -22.20
CA GLY A 140 -12.85 -8.24 -21.40
C GLY A 140 -11.71 -7.65 -20.56
N ILE A 141 -11.78 -6.36 -20.18
CA ILE A 141 -10.91 -5.78 -19.15
C ILE A 141 -11.48 -6.11 -17.77
N GLU A 142 -10.71 -6.83 -16.97
CA GLU A 142 -11.14 -7.41 -15.68
C GLU A 142 -10.60 -6.62 -14.48
N ALA A 143 -9.64 -5.72 -14.69
CA ALA A 143 -9.14 -4.87 -13.62
C ALA A 143 -8.66 -3.50 -14.09
N VAL A 144 -8.61 -2.58 -13.13
CA VAL A 144 -7.94 -1.29 -13.24
C VAL A 144 -6.84 -1.23 -12.19
N HIS A 145 -5.63 -0.88 -12.62
CA HIS A 145 -4.53 -0.47 -11.75
C HIS A 145 -4.42 1.05 -11.76
N THR A 146 -4.63 1.70 -10.62
CA THR A 146 -4.77 3.16 -10.52
C THR A 146 -3.46 3.92 -10.32
N GLY A 147 -2.31 3.25 -10.26
CA GLY A 147 -1.10 3.86 -9.71
C GLY A 147 -1.26 4.28 -8.23
N PRO A 148 -0.22 4.89 -7.63
CA PRO A 148 -0.29 5.37 -6.25
C PRO A 148 -1.18 6.61 -6.15
N VAL A 149 -2.26 6.49 -5.36
CA VAL A 149 -3.24 7.57 -5.13
C VAL A 149 -3.19 8.20 -3.74
N LYS A 150 -2.29 7.71 -2.87
CA LYS A 150 -2.11 8.24 -1.52
C LYS A 150 -1.26 9.51 -1.57
N ARG A 151 -1.45 10.39 -0.59
CA ARG A 151 -0.66 11.62 -0.48
C ARG A 151 0.83 11.30 -0.36
N ALA A 152 1.62 11.97 -1.20
CA ALA A 152 3.04 11.70 -1.42
C ALA A 152 3.89 12.98 -1.38
N GLY A 153 5.21 12.82 -1.50
CA GLY A 153 6.19 13.91 -1.48
C GLY A 153 6.87 14.10 -0.13
N GLY A 154 6.65 15.25 0.50
CA GLY A 154 7.33 15.56 1.75
C GLY A 154 6.72 16.73 2.50
N ILE A 155 7.46 17.21 3.50
CA ILE A 155 7.10 18.40 4.26
C ILE A 155 8.31 19.34 4.39
N SER A 156 8.02 20.64 4.36
CA SER A 156 8.94 21.71 4.73
C SER A 156 8.29 22.54 5.83
N GLY A 157 8.71 22.31 7.06
CA GLY A 157 8.00 22.85 8.23
C GLY A 157 6.58 22.28 8.32
N TRP A 158 5.58 23.15 8.17
CA TRP A 158 4.15 22.80 8.21
C TRP A 158 3.54 22.47 6.84
N ASP A 159 4.27 22.78 5.77
CA ASP A 159 3.73 22.78 4.41
C ASP A 159 4.16 21.53 3.66
N LEU A 160 3.24 21.01 2.85
CA LEU A 160 3.51 19.88 1.97
C LEU A 160 4.45 20.31 0.83
N THR A 161 5.37 19.43 0.47
CA THR A 161 6.17 19.56 -0.75
C THR A 161 5.66 18.59 -1.80
N PRO A 162 5.79 18.92 -3.09
CA PRO A 162 5.43 18.01 -4.18
C PRO A 162 6.16 16.66 -4.08
N SER A 163 5.54 15.65 -4.66
CA SER A 163 6.19 14.39 -5.00
C SER A 163 7.30 14.59 -6.02
N VAL A 164 8.39 13.84 -5.86
CA VAL A 164 9.50 13.78 -6.82
C VAL A 164 9.60 12.41 -7.50
N ASP A 165 8.71 11.48 -7.14
CA ASP A 165 8.74 10.07 -7.56
C ASP A 165 7.37 9.61 -8.07
N GLY A 166 6.64 10.47 -8.78
CA GLY A 166 5.36 10.09 -9.40
C GLY A 166 4.30 9.55 -8.42
N HIS A 167 4.38 9.98 -7.14
CA HIS A 167 3.56 9.58 -5.99
C HIS A 167 3.92 8.24 -5.34
N PHE A 168 5.00 7.58 -5.76
CA PHE A 168 5.54 6.41 -5.07
C PHE A 168 6.23 6.77 -3.74
N ASP A 169 6.60 8.04 -3.54
CA ASP A 169 7.14 8.60 -2.30
C ASP A 169 6.02 8.96 -1.28
N ARG A 170 5.15 8.00 -0.97
CA ARG A 170 4.01 8.22 -0.05
C ARG A 170 4.47 8.73 1.32
N ILE A 171 3.67 9.62 1.91
CA ILE A 171 3.90 10.19 3.26
C ILE A 171 2.70 10.04 4.19
N SER A 172 1.62 9.44 3.70
CA SER A 172 0.33 9.33 4.38
C SER A 172 -0.45 8.13 3.86
N THR A 173 -1.36 7.61 4.67
CA THR A 173 -2.34 6.57 4.27
C THR A 173 -3.60 7.16 3.62
N GLU A 174 -3.79 8.47 3.69
CA GLU A 174 -4.92 9.18 3.08
C GLU A 174 -4.77 9.32 1.55
N ILE A 175 -5.91 9.30 0.86
CA ILE A 175 -6.00 9.70 -0.55
C ILE A 175 -5.49 11.14 -0.71
N ASP A 176 -4.69 11.38 -1.74
CA ASP A 176 -4.28 12.72 -2.12
C ASP A 176 -5.51 13.51 -2.63
N PRO A 177 -5.85 14.66 -2.03
CA PRO A 177 -6.96 15.49 -2.49
C PRO A 177 -6.88 15.90 -3.96
N ALA A 178 -5.68 15.89 -4.56
CA ALA A 178 -5.50 16.11 -5.98
C ALA A 178 -6.16 15.04 -6.85
N PHE A 179 -6.36 13.83 -6.33
CA PHE A 179 -6.90 12.68 -7.07
C PHE A 179 -8.34 12.33 -6.70
N GLY A 180 -8.87 12.90 -5.62
CA GLY A 180 -10.25 12.73 -5.17
C GLY A 180 -10.34 12.50 -3.67
N THR A 181 -11.37 11.78 -3.27
CA THR A 181 -11.66 11.48 -1.86
C THR A 181 -11.66 9.97 -1.60
N GLU A 182 -11.64 9.59 -0.32
CA GLU A 182 -11.85 8.20 0.07
C GLU A 182 -13.24 7.68 -0.32
N GLU A 183 -14.25 8.55 -0.38
CA GLU A 183 -15.58 8.21 -0.88
C GLU A 183 -15.56 7.93 -2.40
N ASP A 184 -14.83 8.72 -3.18
CA ASP A 184 -14.63 8.47 -4.61
C ASP A 184 -13.94 7.11 -4.82
N PHE A 185 -12.91 6.80 -4.02
CA PHE A 185 -12.24 5.49 -4.07
C PHE A 185 -13.20 4.33 -3.76
N ARG A 186 -14.02 4.46 -2.71
CA ARG A 186 -15.05 3.45 -2.37
C ARG A 186 -16.08 3.28 -3.48
N THR A 187 -16.50 4.40 -4.10
CA THR A 187 -17.42 4.40 -5.24
C THR A 187 -16.80 3.67 -6.42
N MET A 188 -15.55 3.96 -6.77
CA MET A 188 -14.79 3.26 -7.80
C MET A 188 -14.73 1.75 -7.54
N CYS A 189 -14.40 1.32 -6.32
CA CYS A 189 -14.41 -0.11 -5.96
C CYS A 189 -15.81 -0.72 -6.08
N GLY A 190 -16.86 0.01 -5.70
CA GLY A 190 -18.25 -0.42 -5.82
C GLY A 190 -18.67 -0.62 -7.27
N THR A 191 -18.39 0.36 -8.14
CA THR A 191 -18.67 0.29 -9.58
C THR A 191 -17.90 -0.86 -10.22
N ALA A 192 -16.58 -0.99 -9.96
CA ALA A 192 -15.78 -2.09 -10.46
C ALA A 192 -16.41 -3.45 -10.11
N ASN A 193 -16.73 -3.66 -8.83
CA ASN A 193 -17.35 -4.90 -8.37
C ASN A 193 -18.72 -5.16 -9.01
N TRP A 194 -19.52 -4.13 -9.29
CA TRP A 194 -20.81 -4.26 -9.99
C TRP A 194 -20.64 -4.83 -11.41
N TYR A 195 -19.59 -4.42 -12.11
CA TYR A 195 -19.26 -4.88 -13.46
C TYR A 195 -18.32 -6.11 -13.49
N GLY A 196 -18.08 -6.74 -12.34
CA GLY A 196 -17.21 -7.91 -12.22
C GLY A 196 -15.71 -7.61 -12.28
N GLY A 197 -15.33 -6.34 -12.18
CA GLY A 197 -13.94 -5.88 -12.22
C GLY A 197 -13.27 -5.79 -10.85
N THR A 198 -11.93 -5.72 -10.88
CA THR A 198 -11.07 -5.60 -9.70
C THR A 198 -10.28 -4.28 -9.73
N ILE A 199 -10.11 -3.65 -8.56
CA ILE A 199 -9.18 -2.53 -8.40
C ILE A 199 -7.86 -3.07 -7.86
N ILE A 200 -6.77 -2.71 -8.53
CA ILE A 200 -5.39 -2.97 -8.12
C ILE A 200 -4.80 -1.64 -7.65
N ASP A 201 -4.27 -1.63 -6.44
CA ASP A 201 -3.74 -0.44 -5.78
C ASP A 201 -2.32 -0.72 -5.30
N ASP A 202 -1.49 0.33 -5.27
CA ASP A 202 -0.07 0.21 -4.94
C ASP A 202 0.19 0.16 -3.43
N ILE A 203 0.99 -0.81 -3.03
CA ILE A 203 1.67 -0.85 -1.74
C ILE A 203 3.15 -0.63 -2.04
N VAL A 204 3.74 0.45 -1.51
CA VAL A 204 5.16 0.78 -1.68
C VAL A 204 5.92 0.38 -0.41
N PRO A 205 6.61 -0.77 -0.37
CA PRO A 205 7.25 -1.26 0.85
C PRO A 205 8.70 -0.78 1.03
N GLY A 206 9.33 -0.26 -0.01
CA GLY A 206 10.77 0.02 -0.03
C GLY A 206 11.17 1.39 0.54
N HIS A 207 10.27 2.37 0.53
CA HIS A 207 10.56 3.73 0.96
C HIS A 207 9.29 4.52 1.29
N THR A 208 9.50 5.68 1.92
CA THR A 208 8.51 6.75 2.08
C THR A 208 9.07 8.02 1.45
N GLY A 209 8.20 9.01 1.24
CA GLY A 209 8.66 10.38 1.01
C GLY A 209 9.25 11.02 2.27
N LYS A 210 9.68 12.28 2.15
CA LYS A 210 10.26 13.07 3.26
C LYS A 210 9.15 13.69 4.13
N GLY A 211 8.23 12.85 4.58
CA GLY A 211 7.05 13.22 5.34
C GLY A 211 7.29 13.35 6.84
N ALA A 212 6.22 13.27 7.62
CA ALA A 212 6.28 13.42 9.07
C ALA A 212 7.12 12.34 9.75
N ASP A 213 7.00 11.09 9.30
CA ASP A 213 7.81 9.97 9.82
C ASP A 213 9.31 10.22 9.65
N PHE A 214 9.72 10.65 8.45
CA PHE A 214 11.11 11.00 8.16
C PHE A 214 11.58 12.19 9.01
N ARG A 215 10.73 13.21 9.15
CA ARG A 215 11.06 14.39 9.96
C ARG A 215 11.20 14.08 11.45
N LEU A 216 10.36 13.19 11.99
CA LEU A 216 10.47 12.71 13.36
C LEU A 216 11.73 11.86 13.55
N ALA A 217 12.13 11.09 12.54
CA ALA A 217 13.38 10.34 12.55
C ALA A 217 14.61 11.27 12.55
N GLU A 218 14.64 12.33 11.73
CA GLU A 218 15.70 13.35 11.73
C GLU A 218 15.86 14.01 13.12
N MET A 219 14.77 14.16 13.86
CA MET A 219 14.78 14.71 15.22
C MET A 219 15.17 13.70 16.31
N LYS A 220 15.45 12.45 15.95
CA LYS A 220 15.68 11.35 16.90
C LYS A 220 14.51 11.14 17.88
N TYR A 221 13.28 11.36 17.40
CA TYR A 221 12.08 11.30 18.23
C TYR A 221 11.58 9.86 18.37
N ALA A 222 11.51 9.35 19.62
CA ALA A 222 10.93 8.04 19.95
C ALA A 222 11.44 6.90 19.02
N ASP A 223 10.53 6.07 18.51
CA ASP A 223 10.85 4.90 17.68
C ASP A 223 11.05 5.23 16.19
N TYR A 224 10.85 6.49 15.79
CA TYR A 224 10.90 6.89 14.38
C TYR A 224 12.28 6.68 13.71
N PRO A 225 13.43 6.85 14.39
CA PRO A 225 14.71 6.49 13.79
C PRO A 225 14.80 5.00 13.42
N GLY A 226 14.05 4.13 14.11
CA GLY A 226 14.08 2.68 13.89
C GLY A 226 13.42 2.22 12.58
N ILE A 227 12.63 3.07 11.93
CA ILE A 227 12.01 2.77 10.63
C ILE A 227 12.82 3.28 9.42
N TYR A 228 14.01 3.85 9.65
CA TYR A 228 14.92 4.33 8.61
C TYR A 228 16.36 3.87 8.85
N HIS A 229 17.14 3.78 7.77
CA HIS A 229 18.60 3.64 7.88
C HIS A 229 19.23 5.04 7.99
N MET A 230 19.43 5.49 9.23
CA MET A 230 20.01 6.80 9.54
C MET A 230 21.54 6.70 9.73
N VAL A 231 22.28 7.72 9.30
CA VAL A 231 23.74 7.86 9.52
C VAL A 231 23.97 9.15 10.30
N ASP A 232 24.77 9.06 11.37
CA ASP A 232 25.14 10.16 12.27
C ASP A 232 26.55 10.71 11.99
#